data_AF-A0A414W6N7-F1
#
_entry.id   AF-A0A414W6N7-F1
#
_cell.length_a   1.000
_cell.length_b   1.000
_cell.length_c   1.000
_cell.angle_alpha   90.00
_cell.angle_beta   90.00
_cell.angle_gamma   90.00
#
_symmetry.space_group_name_H-M   'P 1'
#
loop_
_entity.id
_entity.type
_entity.pdbx_description
1 polymer ?
#
loop_
_entity_poly.entity_id
_entity_poly.type
_entity_poly.pdbx_seq_one_letter_code
_entity_poly.pdbx_strand_id
1 'polypeptide(L)'
;NAIKGPINDRIAFYNSLIAQHRWKIMKHCTHIIAAFEEAVYDEKKKNMDVRLDDGEMNVDSLDSTEYSTESIQDEIMYIAA
;
A
#
# COMPACT_ATOMS: atom_id res chain seq x y z
N ASN A 1 -0.06 3.97 18.02
CA ASN A 1 0.48 4.90 17.01
C ASN A 1 1.13 4.08 15.90
N ALA A 2 0.96 4.47 14.64
CA ALA A 2 1.61 3.80 13.51
C ALA A 2 3.15 3.86 13.66
N ILE A 3 3.84 2.80 13.23
CA ILE A 3 5.31 2.71 13.31
C ILE A 3 5.92 3.69 12.29
N LYS A 4 5.28 3.82 11.12
CA LYS A 4 5.71 4.67 10.00
C LYS A 4 7.10 4.30 9.49
N GLY A 5 7.33 3.00 9.29
CA GLY A 5 8.49 2.47 8.59
C GLY A 5 8.54 2.92 7.12
N PRO A 6 9.52 2.44 6.34
CA PRO A 6 9.66 2.84 4.95
C PRO A 6 8.40 2.53 4.13
N ILE A 7 7.90 3.53 3.39
CA ILE A 7 6.71 3.38 2.54
C ILE A 7 6.85 2.25 1.52
N ASN A 8 8.04 2.09 0.94
CA ASN A 8 8.30 1.09 -0.08
C ASN A 8 8.18 -0.34 0.47
N ASP A 9 8.49 -0.57 1.74
CA ASP A 9 8.31 -1.88 2.37
C ASP A 9 6.83 -2.22 2.50
N ARG A 10 5.99 -1.22 2.84
CA ARG A 10 4.54 -1.39 2.92
C ARG A 10 3.91 -1.60 1.54
N ILE A 11 4.35 -0.85 0.52
CA ILE A 11 3.92 -1.05 -0.87
C ILE A 11 4.30 -2.46 -1.34
N ALA A 12 5.55 -2.90 -1.11
CA ALA A 12 6.01 -4.22 -1.47
C ALA A 12 5.21 -5.34 -0.77
N PHE A 13 4.84 -5.14 0.50
CA PHE A 13 3.97 -6.05 1.24
C PHE A 13 2.60 -6.21 0.56
N TYR A 14 1.90 -5.12 0.26
CA TYR A 14 0.57 -5.21 -0.39
C TYR A 14 0.66 -5.78 -1.80
N ASN A 15 1.67 -5.39 -2.59
CA ASN A 15 1.92 -5.99 -3.91
C ASN A 15 2.11 -7.51 -3.82
N SER A 16 2.85 -7.97 -2.80
CA SER A 16 3.05 -9.39 -2.55
C SER A 16 1.75 -10.12 -2.20
N LEU A 17 0.90 -9.52 -1.37
CA LEU A 17 -0.41 -10.10 -1.03
C LEU A 17 -1.37 -10.12 -2.23
N ILE A 18 -1.37 -9.07 -3.05
CA ILE A 18 -2.17 -9.01 -4.28
C ILE A 18 -1.73 -10.09 -5.26
N ALA A 19 -0.42 -10.25 -5.48
CA ALA A 19 0.15 -11.27 -6.35
C ALA A 19 -0.19 -12.70 -5.88
N GLN A 20 -0.33 -12.89 -4.56
CA GLN A 20 -0.75 -14.17 -3.96
C GLN A 20 -2.28 -14.34 -3.86
N HIS A 21 -3.08 -13.38 -4.36
CA HIS A 21 -4.54 -13.35 -4.19
C HIS A 21 -5.02 -13.38 -2.72
N ARG A 22 -4.18 -12.90 -1.80
CA ARG A 22 -4.42 -12.85 -0.35
C ARG A 22 -5.00 -11.51 0.12
N TRP A 23 -4.83 -10.44 -0.66
CA TRP A 23 -5.48 -9.15 -0.40
C TRP A 23 -6.81 -9.06 -1.14
N LYS A 24 -7.88 -8.66 -0.44
CA LYS A 24 -9.23 -8.52 -1.00
C LYS A 24 -9.90 -7.28 -0.43
N ILE A 25 -10.58 -6.54 -1.29
CA ILE A 25 -11.32 -5.33 -0.92
C ILE A 25 -12.81 -5.59 -1.18
N MET A 26 -13.66 -5.15 -0.26
CA MET A 26 -15.11 -5.22 -0.45
C MET A 26 -15.52 -4.32 -1.62
N LYS A 27 -16.36 -4.82 -2.53
CA LYS A 27 -16.72 -4.12 -3.78
C LYS A 27 -17.28 -2.70 -3.58
N HIS A 28 -17.92 -2.43 -2.44
CA HIS A 28 -18.50 -1.12 -2.14
C HIS A 28 -17.50 -0.11 -1.58
N CYS A 29 -16.27 -0.51 -1.25
CA CYS A 29 -15.21 0.38 -0.77
C CYS A 29 -14.51 1.09 -1.95
N THR A 30 -15.29 1.86 -2.72
CA THR A 30 -14.85 2.49 -3.98
C THR A 30 -13.64 3.40 -3.80
N HIS A 31 -13.55 4.13 -2.69
CA HIS A 31 -12.41 5.02 -2.41
C HIS A 31 -11.10 4.26 -2.17
N ILE A 32 -11.16 3.09 -1.54
CA ILE A 32 -9.97 2.24 -1.35
C ILE A 32 -9.58 1.62 -2.68
N ILE A 33 -10.55 1.13 -3.45
CA ILE A 33 -10.30 0.57 -4.78
C ILE A 33 -9.60 1.60 -5.67
N ALA A 34 -10.18 2.80 -5.80
CA ALA A 34 -9.59 3.89 -6.58
C ALA A 34 -8.18 4.24 -6.10
N ALA A 35 -7.96 4.34 -4.78
CA ALA A 35 -6.66 4.66 -4.23
C ALA A 35 -5.58 3.62 -4.62
N PHE A 36 -5.91 2.33 -4.63
CA PHE A 36 -4.98 1.28 -5.08
C PHE A 36 -4.79 1.26 -6.62
N GLU A 37 -5.81 1.62 -7.39
CA GLU A 37 -5.75 1.65 -8.86
C GLU A 37 -5.01 2.87 -9.42
N GLU A 38 -5.06 4.01 -8.72
CA GLU A 38 -4.49 5.29 -9.17
C GLU A 38 -3.07 5.53 -8.63
N ALA A 39 -2.60 4.72 -7.67
CA ALA A 39 -1.28 4.83 -7.06
C ALA A 39 -0.13 4.72 -8.07
N VAL A 40 0.64 5.80 -8.23
CA VAL A 40 1.82 5.85 -9.12
C VAL A 40 3.05 6.43 -8.42
N TYR A 41 4.23 6.17 -8.99
CA TYR A 41 5.49 6.79 -8.58
C TYR A 41 5.67 8.16 -9.26
N ASP A 42 6.34 9.09 -8.58
CA ASP A 42 6.67 10.41 -9.11
C ASP A 42 7.73 10.30 -10.22
N GLU A 43 7.31 10.50 -11.47
CA GLU A 43 8.18 10.45 -12.64
C GLU A 43 9.35 11.45 -12.59
N LYS A 44 9.25 12.53 -11.80
CA LYS A 44 10.32 13.50 -11.60
C LYS A 44 11.45 12.95 -10.74
N LYS A 45 11.22 11.84 -10.03
CA LYS A 45 12.15 11.17 -9.12
C LYS A 45 12.71 9.87 -9.71
N LYS A 46 13.21 9.91 -10.94
CA LYS A 46 13.59 8.73 -11.76
C LYS A 46 14.49 7.66 -11.11
N ASN A 47 15.27 7.98 -10.09
CA ASN A 47 16.18 7.04 -9.41
C ASN A 47 15.75 6.76 -7.97
N MET A 48 14.50 7.08 -7.62
CA MET A 48 13.96 6.90 -6.28
C MET A 48 12.51 6.44 -6.39
N ASP A 49 12.18 5.39 -5.65
CA ASP A 49 10.80 4.93 -5.52
C ASP A 49 10.07 5.86 -4.53
N VAL A 50 9.57 6.97 -5.05
CA VAL A 50 8.79 7.99 -4.32
C VAL A 50 7.37 7.96 -4.87
N ARG A 51 6.39 7.61 -4.04
CA ARG A 51 4.97 7.68 -4.44
C ARG A 51 4.61 9.14 -4.76
N LEU A 52 3.93 9.36 -5.87
CA LEU A 52 3.42 10.68 -6.23
C LEU A 52 2.34 11.08 -5.20
N ASP A 53 2.47 12.29 -4.67
CA ASP A 53 1.49 12.91 -3.79
C ASP A 53 1.43 14.40 -4.14
N ASP A 54 0.53 14.74 -5.05
CA ASP A 54 0.29 16.10 -5.54
C ASP A 54 -1.06 16.67 -5.07
N GLY A 55 -1.75 15.96 -4.18
CA GLY A 55 -3.06 16.32 -3.65
C GLY A 55 -4.26 15.95 -4.54
N GLU A 56 -4.03 15.34 -5.71
CA GLU A 56 -5.13 14.84 -6.55
C GLU A 56 -5.49 13.38 -6.22
N MET A 57 -4.53 12.60 -5.73
CA MET A 57 -4.68 11.18 -5.41
C MET A 57 -5.10 10.94 -3.95
N ASN A 58 -5.91 9.90 -3.71
CA ASN A 58 -6.36 9.52 -2.36
C ASN A 58 -5.28 8.76 -1.55
N VAL A 59 -4.20 9.46 -1.20
CA VAL A 59 -3.06 8.91 -0.45
C VAL A 59 -3.43 8.53 0.98
N ASP A 60 -4.34 9.28 1.61
CA ASP A 60 -4.77 9.04 2.99
C ASP A 60 -5.36 7.63 3.19
N SER A 61 -6.14 7.18 2.22
CA SER A 61 -6.75 5.84 2.27
C SER A 61 -5.71 4.73 2.11
N LEU A 62 -4.67 4.95 1.29
CA LEU A 62 -3.53 4.03 1.18
C LEU A 62 -2.75 3.99 2.49
N ASP A 63 -2.36 5.15 3.01
CA ASP A 63 -1.56 5.25 4.24
C ASP A 63 -2.30 4.61 5.41
N SER A 64 -3.59 4.90 5.59
CA SER A 64 -4.37 4.29 6.65
C SER A 64 -4.44 2.76 6.53
N THR A 65 -4.55 2.24 5.30
CA THR A 65 -4.55 0.80 5.04
C THR A 65 -3.19 0.20 5.36
N GLU A 66 -2.12 0.81 4.86
CA GLU A 66 -0.75 0.36 5.07
C GLU A 66 -0.34 0.31 6.54
N TYR A 67 -0.68 1.36 7.30
CA TYR A 67 -0.42 1.43 8.74
C TYR A 67 -1.21 0.38 9.53
N SER A 68 -2.37 -0.05 9.05
CA SER A 68 -3.19 -1.05 9.76
C SER A 68 -2.53 -2.42 9.84
N THR A 69 -1.63 -2.73 8.91
CA THR A 69 -0.91 -4.01 8.83
C THR A 69 0.53 -3.94 9.26
N GLU A 70 1.11 -2.74 9.37
CA GLU A 70 2.54 -2.49 9.52
C GLU A 70 3.19 -3.31 10.66
N SER A 71 2.53 -3.43 11.80
CA SER A 71 3.08 -4.15 12.97
C SER A 71 3.11 -5.68 12.82
N ILE A 72 2.44 -6.23 11.81
CA ILE A 72 2.27 -7.69 11.61
C ILE A 72 2.65 -8.14 10.19
N GLN A 73 3.30 -7.28 9.40
CA GLN A 73 3.61 -7.59 7.99
C GLN A 73 4.49 -8.84 7.86
N ASP A 74 5.53 -8.94 8.69
CA ASP A 74 6.43 -10.10 8.70
C ASP A 74 5.67 -11.39 9.03
N GLU A 75 4.81 -11.35 10.05
CA GLU A 75 3.99 -12.50 10.45
C GLU A 75 3.08 -12.94 9.31
N ILE A 76 2.42 -12.00 8.62
CA ILE A 76 1.53 -12.30 7.49
C ILE A 76 2.31 -12.88 6.30
N MET A 77 3.48 -12.31 5.98
CA MET A 77 4.26 -12.74 4.82
C MET A 77 4.77 -14.17 4.94
N TYR A 78 5.18 -14.57 6.14
CA TYR A 78 5.78 -15.89 6.38
C TYR A 78 4.83 -16.88 7.06
N ILE A 79 3.50 -16.64 7.01
CA ILE A 79 2.53 -17.69 7.33
C ILE A 79 2.80 -18.85 6.37
N ALA A 80 3.36 -19.94 6.90
CA ALA A 80 3.55 -21.17 6.15
C ALA A 80 2.19 -21.65 5.63
N ALA A 81 2.04 -21.71 4.31
CA ALA A 81 0.89 -22.30 3.64
C ALA A 81 1.03 -23.83 3.60
#